data_AF-A0A327QTE6-F1
#
_entry.id   AF-A0A327QTE6-F1
#
_cell.length_a   1.000
_cell.length_b   1.000
_cell.length_c   1.000
_cell.angle_alpha   90.00
_cell.angle_beta   90.00
_cell.angle_gamma   90.00
#
_symmetry.space_group_name_H-M   'P 1'
#
loop_
_entity.id
_entity.type
_entity.pdbx_description
1 polymer ?
#
loop_
_entity_poly.entity_id
_entity_poly.type
_entity_poly.pdbx_seq_one_letter_code
_entity_poly.pdbx_strand_id
1 'polypeptide(L)'
;MTSKELDPLLIELGTLLLTDEGAFQSKIKSVAPLLKAIDIAVLNQRLHNPPQEPKCFNDELGLGGWMSVIQYVIFEIVYHSGSSQLKWIRDFAYGEYDWTQATALTIICRWYVEGKIEKENFEELDTQLYDMRYETWLNLAQALYGLAKRDERYFTLIDSFTTPVMIGALVELGVDPSLQRKYLIQIGQLILDEANEDMLLLLTDFFNQGSNYPNAADLLYFPGEANIDPYTYEPNIAEIVDKCLAYKLAENHDSQRHSTLL
;
A
#
# COMPACT_ATOMS: atom_id res chain seq x y z
N MET A 1 17.58 -20.43 22.02
CA MET A 1 16.48 -21.11 21.33
C MET A 1 17.06 -21.93 20.20
N THR A 2 16.65 -23.18 20.05
CA THR A 2 17.14 -24.11 19.01
C THR A 2 16.23 -24.08 17.77
N SER A 3 16.71 -24.59 16.63
CA SER A 3 15.88 -24.75 15.42
C SER A 3 14.60 -25.57 15.68
N LYS A 4 14.62 -26.50 16.65
CA LYS A 4 13.46 -27.32 17.03
C LYS A 4 12.39 -26.54 17.82
N GLU A 5 12.77 -25.44 18.47
CA GLU A 5 11.87 -24.58 19.25
C GLU A 5 11.26 -23.46 18.38
N LEU A 6 11.79 -23.25 17.17
CA LEU A 6 11.31 -22.22 16.26
C LEU A 6 9.93 -22.55 15.68
N ASP A 7 9.70 -23.80 15.24
CA ASP A 7 8.45 -24.18 14.58
C ASP A 7 7.22 -24.01 15.50
N PRO A 8 7.24 -24.47 16.77
CA PRO A 8 6.15 -24.20 17.71
C PRO A 8 5.91 -22.70 17.94
N LEU A 9 6.98 -21.89 17.99
CA LEU A 9 6.85 -20.45 18.18
C LEU A 9 6.24 -19.76 16.95
N LEU A 10 6.67 -20.14 15.75
CA LEU A 10 6.11 -19.61 14.50
C LEU A 10 4.62 -19.96 14.38
N ILE A 11 4.23 -21.18 14.76
CA ILE A 11 2.82 -21.59 14.83
C ILE A 11 2.05 -20.73 15.83
N GLU A 12 2.57 -20.53 17.04
CA GLU A 12 1.94 -19.71 18.08
C GLU A 12 1.74 -18.27 17.57
N LEU A 13 2.81 -17.64 17.05
CA LEU A 13 2.76 -16.28 16.53
C LEU A 13 1.82 -16.13 15.33
N GLY A 14 1.82 -17.08 14.39
CA GLY A 14 0.90 -17.07 13.25
C GLY A 14 -0.57 -17.23 13.69
N THR A 15 -0.82 -18.08 14.69
CA THR A 15 -2.17 -18.24 15.27
C THR A 15 -2.63 -16.96 15.95
N LEU A 16 -1.75 -16.30 16.72
CA LEU A 16 -2.05 -15.02 17.34
C LEU A 16 -2.29 -13.93 16.31
N LEU A 17 -1.50 -13.87 15.23
CA LEU A 17 -1.71 -12.87 14.17
C LEU A 17 -3.13 -12.93 13.59
N LEU A 18 -3.68 -14.14 13.45
CA LEU A 18 -5.02 -14.35 12.90
C LEU A 18 -6.15 -14.16 13.91
N THR A 19 -5.88 -14.30 15.21
CA THR A 19 -6.94 -14.34 16.25
C THR A 19 -6.92 -13.16 17.22
N ASP A 20 -5.75 -12.57 17.48
CA ASP A 20 -5.54 -11.46 18.41
C ASP A 20 -4.27 -10.65 18.05
N GLU A 21 -4.45 -9.60 17.25
CA GLU A 21 -3.36 -8.70 16.83
C GLU A 21 -2.62 -8.09 18.04
N GLY A 22 -3.33 -7.77 19.13
CA GLY A 22 -2.74 -7.15 20.32
C GLY A 22 -1.82 -8.12 21.08
N ALA A 23 -2.26 -9.37 21.23
CA ALA A 23 -1.45 -10.43 21.82
C ALA A 23 -0.26 -10.79 20.94
N PHE A 24 -0.45 -10.84 19.61
CA PHE A 24 0.64 -11.03 18.64
C PHE A 24 1.72 -9.95 18.82
N GLN A 25 1.33 -8.67 18.78
CA GLN A 25 2.25 -7.53 18.91
C GLN A 25 3.01 -7.55 20.24
N SER A 26 2.34 -7.93 21.34
CA SER A 26 2.97 -8.05 22.66
C SER A 26 3.97 -9.20 22.71
N LYS A 27 3.58 -10.37 22.19
CA LYS A 27 4.43 -11.57 22.19
C LYS A 27 5.66 -11.35 21.31
N ILE A 28 5.50 -10.89 20.08
CA ILE A 28 6.60 -10.77 19.13
C ILE A 28 7.69 -9.81 19.61
N LYS A 29 7.30 -8.67 20.20
CA LYS A 29 8.22 -7.72 20.85
C LYS A 29 9.05 -8.35 21.96
N SER A 30 8.46 -9.29 22.71
CA SER A 30 9.14 -9.97 23.81
C SER A 30 10.10 -11.06 23.34
N VAL A 31 9.74 -11.81 22.29
CA VAL A 31 10.51 -12.99 21.86
C VAL A 31 11.56 -12.64 20.82
N ALA A 32 11.29 -11.75 19.86
CA ALA A 32 12.18 -11.46 18.74
C ALA A 32 13.60 -10.99 19.16
N PRO A 33 13.80 -10.20 20.24
CA PRO A 33 15.13 -9.87 20.73
C PRO A 33 15.93 -11.09 21.21
N LEU A 34 15.24 -12.13 21.70
CA LEU A 34 15.85 -13.40 22.14
C LEU A 34 16.25 -14.29 20.96
N LEU A 35 15.70 -14.01 19.76
CA LEU A 35 15.98 -14.72 18.53
C LEU A 35 17.16 -14.14 17.74
N LYS A 36 17.84 -13.11 18.26
CA LYS A 36 19.04 -12.52 17.65
C LYS A 36 20.14 -13.53 17.33
N ALA A 37 20.17 -14.66 18.05
CA ALA A 37 21.13 -15.74 17.84
C ALA A 37 20.65 -16.84 16.86
N ILE A 38 19.41 -16.76 16.38
CA ILE A 38 18.93 -17.67 15.33
C ILE A 38 19.53 -17.23 14.01
N ASP A 39 20.15 -18.19 13.34
CA ASP A 39 20.72 -17.99 12.01
C ASP A 39 19.61 -17.55 11.03
N ILE A 40 19.86 -16.45 10.32
CA ILE A 40 18.97 -15.94 9.29
C ILE A 40 18.69 -17.00 8.22
N ALA A 41 19.62 -17.93 7.98
CA ALA A 41 19.44 -19.05 7.08
C ALA A 41 18.32 -20.00 7.53
N VAL A 42 18.13 -20.18 8.85
CA VAL A 42 17.06 -21.01 9.41
C VAL A 42 15.71 -20.32 9.23
N LEU A 43 15.63 -19.01 9.48
CA LEU A 43 14.42 -18.21 9.21
C LEU A 43 14.07 -18.25 7.70
N ASN A 44 15.09 -18.09 6.85
CA ASN A 44 14.93 -18.15 5.40
C ASN A 44 14.37 -19.51 4.92
N GLN A 45 14.82 -20.61 5.53
CA GLN A 45 14.27 -21.93 5.20
C GLN A 45 12.76 -22.01 5.50
N ARG A 46 12.30 -21.37 6.59
CA ARG A 46 10.88 -21.38 7.02
C ARG A 46 9.99 -20.41 6.26
N LEU A 47 10.56 -19.38 5.61
CA LEU A 47 9.82 -18.55 4.65
C LEU A 47 9.25 -19.37 3.49
N HIS A 48 10.02 -20.35 3.01
CA HIS A 48 9.64 -21.19 1.87
C HIS A 48 9.06 -22.55 2.26
N ASN A 49 9.32 -22.98 3.51
CA ASN A 49 8.82 -24.23 4.06
C ASN A 49 8.21 -23.96 5.44
N PRO A 50 7.01 -23.36 5.49
CA PRO A 50 6.38 -23.02 6.76
C PRO A 50 6.10 -24.28 7.59
N PRO A 51 6.07 -24.18 8.93
CA PRO A 51 5.62 -25.27 9.77
C PRO A 51 4.17 -25.65 9.43
N GLN A 52 3.77 -26.88 9.77
CA GLN A 52 2.43 -27.37 9.48
C GLN A 52 1.35 -26.46 10.09
N GLU A 53 0.35 -26.11 9.27
CA GLU A 53 -0.79 -25.31 9.68
C GLU A 53 -1.56 -25.96 10.83
N PRO A 54 -1.98 -25.20 11.86
CA PRO A 54 -2.86 -25.69 12.90
C PRO A 54 -4.21 -26.16 12.34
N LYS A 55 -4.68 -27.32 12.81
CA LYS A 55 -5.97 -27.91 12.39
C LYS A 55 -7.19 -27.00 12.66
N CYS A 56 -7.06 -25.99 13.52
CA CYS A 56 -8.16 -25.07 13.82
C CYS A 56 -8.52 -24.15 12.65
N PHE A 57 -7.68 -24.02 11.62
CA PHE A 57 -7.93 -23.15 10.47
C PHE A 57 -8.44 -23.89 9.21
N ASN A 58 -8.56 -25.23 9.28
CA ASN A 58 -9.15 -26.15 8.28
C ASN A 58 -9.66 -25.48 6.97
N ASP A 59 -8.76 -25.30 6.00
CA ASP A 59 -9.00 -24.83 4.64
C ASP A 59 -9.53 -23.37 4.48
N GLU A 60 -9.74 -22.61 5.56
CA GLU A 60 -10.27 -21.23 5.50
C GLU A 60 -9.27 -20.23 4.90
N LEU A 61 -7.97 -20.48 5.04
CA LEU A 61 -6.91 -19.60 4.54
C LEU A 61 -6.57 -19.86 3.06
N GLY A 62 -7.03 -20.97 2.48
CA GLY A 62 -6.69 -21.40 1.13
C GLY A 62 -5.21 -21.79 0.92
N LEU A 63 -4.90 -22.24 -0.31
CA LEU A 63 -3.53 -22.59 -0.72
C LEU A 63 -2.64 -21.34 -0.69
N GLY A 64 -1.72 -21.27 0.27
CA GLY A 64 -0.73 -20.19 0.41
C GLY A 64 -1.04 -19.16 1.50
N GLY A 65 -2.23 -19.18 2.11
CA GLY A 65 -2.59 -18.26 3.18
C GLY A 65 -1.73 -18.45 4.43
N TRP A 66 -1.58 -19.70 4.90
CA TRP A 66 -0.69 -20.00 6.03
C TRP A 66 0.79 -19.67 5.76
N MET A 67 1.26 -19.88 4.52
CA MET A 67 2.61 -19.49 4.13
C MET A 67 2.80 -17.97 4.26
N SER A 68 1.85 -17.19 3.77
CA SER A 68 1.89 -15.72 3.84
C SER A 68 1.89 -15.23 5.29
N VAL A 69 1.10 -15.87 6.17
CA VAL A 69 1.09 -15.62 7.61
C VAL A 69 2.48 -15.86 8.22
N ILE A 70 3.09 -17.02 7.96
CA ILE A 70 4.41 -17.33 8.50
C ILE A 70 5.49 -16.40 7.93
N GLN A 71 5.39 -16.04 6.65
CA GLN A 71 6.31 -15.07 6.05
C GLN A 71 6.23 -13.72 6.77
N TYR A 72 5.02 -13.21 6.99
CA TYR A 72 4.81 -11.97 7.74
C TYR A 72 5.38 -12.07 9.16
N VAL A 73 5.12 -13.16 9.88
CA VAL A 73 5.67 -13.39 11.23
C VAL A 73 7.21 -13.34 11.23
N ILE A 74 7.85 -13.95 10.22
CA ILE A 74 9.31 -13.93 10.10
C ILE A 74 9.83 -12.51 9.83
N PHE A 75 9.18 -11.74 8.97
CA PHE A 75 9.52 -10.33 8.74
C PHE A 75 9.39 -9.50 10.03
N GLU A 76 8.33 -9.70 10.81
CA GLU A 76 8.17 -9.02 12.11
C GLU A 76 9.23 -9.43 13.14
N ILE A 77 9.62 -10.72 13.16
CA ILE A 77 10.74 -11.19 14.00
C ILE A 77 12.01 -10.40 13.63
N VAL A 78 12.33 -10.31 12.34
CA VAL A 78 13.53 -9.61 11.86
C VAL A 78 13.46 -8.12 12.19
N TYR A 79 12.32 -7.47 11.97
CA TYR A 79 12.09 -6.08 12.33
C TYR A 79 12.38 -5.80 13.82
N HIS A 80 11.89 -6.66 14.71
CA HIS A 80 12.11 -6.54 16.15
C HIS A 80 13.49 -7.02 16.62
N SER A 81 14.18 -7.86 15.85
CA SER A 81 15.59 -8.21 16.11
C SER A 81 16.55 -7.04 15.80
N GLY A 82 16.17 -6.12 14.92
CA GLY A 82 16.90 -4.87 14.64
C GLY A 82 17.46 -4.76 13.21
N SER A 83 17.95 -3.58 12.85
CA SER A 83 18.35 -3.22 11.47
C SER A 83 19.64 -3.86 10.97
N SER A 84 20.33 -4.68 11.77
CA SER A 84 21.53 -5.41 11.32
C SER A 84 21.26 -6.38 10.16
N GLN A 85 19.99 -6.72 9.92
CA GLN A 85 19.55 -7.58 8.83
C GLN A 85 19.08 -6.80 7.58
N LEU A 86 19.41 -5.51 7.47
CA LEU A 86 18.98 -4.66 6.34
C LEU A 86 19.32 -5.28 4.98
N LYS A 87 20.52 -5.87 4.83
CA LYS A 87 20.92 -6.52 3.58
C LYS A 87 19.96 -7.66 3.20
N TRP A 88 19.62 -8.51 4.16
CA TRP A 88 18.70 -9.62 3.92
C TRP A 88 17.29 -9.13 3.59
N ILE A 89 16.82 -8.06 4.26
CA ILE A 89 15.52 -7.44 3.91
C ILE A 89 15.54 -6.87 2.49
N ARG A 90 16.65 -6.25 2.06
CA ARG A 90 16.80 -5.73 0.68
C ARG A 90 16.68 -6.83 -0.37
N ASP A 91 17.21 -8.03 -0.10
CA ASP A 91 17.08 -9.16 -1.03
C ASP A 91 15.61 -9.51 -1.33
N PHE A 92 14.70 -9.29 -0.38
CA PHE A 92 13.25 -9.44 -0.59
C PHE A 92 12.60 -8.21 -1.19
N ALA A 93 12.99 -7.01 -0.76
CA ALA A 93 12.46 -5.75 -1.28
C ALA A 93 12.65 -5.64 -2.81
N TYR A 94 13.78 -6.16 -3.31
CA TYR A 94 14.12 -6.17 -4.74
C TYR A 94 13.99 -7.56 -5.39
N GLY A 95 13.27 -8.47 -4.74
CA GLY A 95 13.02 -9.82 -5.25
C GLY A 95 11.95 -9.86 -6.34
N GLU A 96 11.42 -11.05 -6.61
CA GLU A 96 10.47 -11.28 -7.71
C GLU A 96 8.98 -11.25 -7.28
N TYR A 97 8.69 -11.35 -5.97
CA TYR A 97 7.34 -11.59 -5.48
C TYR A 97 6.76 -10.39 -4.75
N ASP A 98 5.68 -9.82 -5.31
CA ASP A 98 5.06 -8.56 -4.89
C ASP A 98 4.72 -8.52 -3.38
N TRP A 99 4.16 -9.60 -2.85
CA TRP A 99 3.81 -9.72 -1.43
C TRP A 99 5.03 -9.57 -0.52
N THR A 100 6.12 -10.27 -0.84
CA THR A 100 7.35 -10.22 -0.04
C THR A 100 8.11 -8.91 -0.24
N GLN A 101 8.05 -8.32 -1.45
CA GLN A 101 8.62 -7.01 -1.73
C GLN A 101 7.94 -5.94 -0.86
N ALA A 102 6.61 -5.84 -0.91
CA ALA A 102 5.87 -4.85 -0.14
C ALA A 102 6.07 -5.03 1.39
N THR A 103 6.11 -6.27 1.88
CA THR A 103 6.37 -6.55 3.29
C THR A 103 7.77 -6.11 3.70
N ALA A 104 8.80 -6.44 2.91
CA ALA A 104 10.17 -6.03 3.15
C ALA A 104 10.34 -4.51 3.11
N LEU A 105 9.76 -3.84 2.12
CA LEU A 105 9.74 -2.38 1.99
C LEU A 105 9.09 -1.72 3.20
N THR A 106 8.01 -2.29 3.71
CA THR A 106 7.35 -1.83 4.94
C THR A 106 8.30 -1.90 6.14
N ILE A 107 9.10 -2.97 6.28
CA ILE A 107 10.10 -3.06 7.34
C ILE A 107 11.16 -1.96 7.21
N ILE A 108 11.66 -1.72 6.01
CA ILE A 108 12.67 -0.67 5.75
C ILE A 108 12.09 0.71 6.12
N CYS A 109 10.87 1.01 5.69
CA CYS A 109 10.15 2.23 6.03
C CYS A 109 10.01 2.43 7.55
N ARG A 110 9.64 1.37 8.28
CA ARG A 110 9.52 1.42 9.75
C ARG A 110 10.86 1.69 10.42
N TRP A 111 11.94 1.02 9.97
CA TRP A 111 13.28 1.29 10.49
C TRP A 111 13.76 2.71 10.18
N TYR A 112 13.41 3.26 9.02
CA TYR A 112 13.73 4.64 8.66
C TYR A 112 13.00 5.64 9.58
N VAL A 113 11.68 5.48 9.77
CA VAL A 113 10.87 6.33 10.68
C VAL A 113 11.37 6.26 12.13
N GLU A 114 11.95 5.13 12.54
CA GLU A 114 12.54 4.92 13.86
C GLU A 114 13.99 5.41 13.98
N GLY A 115 14.60 5.91 12.91
CA GLY A 115 16.00 6.33 12.90
C GLY A 115 17.00 5.17 13.07
N LYS A 116 16.60 3.95 12.71
CA LYS A 116 17.45 2.74 12.81
C LYS A 116 18.29 2.48 11.56
N ILE A 117 18.01 3.19 10.48
CA ILE A 117 18.78 3.19 9.23
C ILE A 117 18.96 4.63 8.74
N GLU A 118 20.07 4.89 8.06
CA GLU A 118 20.40 6.21 7.52
C GLU A 118 19.52 6.57 6.31
N LYS A 119 19.36 7.88 6.06
CA LYS A 119 18.51 8.42 4.98
C LYS A 119 18.91 7.92 3.60
N GLU A 120 20.20 7.78 3.34
CA GLU A 120 20.73 7.30 2.06
C GLU A 120 20.24 5.88 1.75
N ASN A 121 20.07 5.04 2.79
CA ASN A 121 19.54 3.69 2.59
C ASN A 121 18.05 3.68 2.18
N PHE A 122 17.33 4.76 2.46
CA PHE A 122 15.94 4.96 2.10
C PHE A 122 15.81 5.66 0.74
N GLU A 123 16.62 6.67 0.43
CA GLU A 123 16.57 7.37 -0.87
C GLU A 123 16.90 6.45 -2.05
N GLU A 124 17.77 5.45 -1.86
CA GLU A 124 18.02 4.39 -2.85
C GLU A 124 16.75 3.60 -3.21
N LEU A 125 15.75 3.52 -2.31
CA LEU A 125 14.51 2.76 -2.56
C LEU A 125 13.67 3.45 -3.62
N ASP A 126 13.36 4.75 -3.48
CA ASP A 126 12.41 5.45 -4.38
C ASP A 126 12.83 5.31 -5.85
N THR A 127 14.14 5.37 -6.13
CA THR A 127 14.66 5.16 -7.50
C THR A 127 14.48 3.75 -8.05
N GLN A 128 14.49 2.71 -7.20
CA GLN A 128 14.34 1.32 -7.61
C GLN A 128 12.89 0.83 -7.54
N LEU A 129 12.03 1.55 -6.84
CA LEU A 129 10.61 1.22 -6.74
C LEU A 129 9.87 1.50 -8.06
N TYR A 130 10.37 2.40 -8.91
CA TYR A 130 9.68 2.83 -10.14
C TYR A 130 9.31 1.67 -11.07
N ASP A 131 10.19 0.67 -11.21
CA ASP A 131 9.98 -0.49 -12.10
C ASP A 131 9.21 -1.64 -11.42
N MET A 132 8.78 -1.48 -10.17
CA MET A 132 8.01 -2.50 -9.48
C MET A 132 6.57 -2.55 -9.98
N ARG A 133 5.98 -3.74 -9.94
CA ARG A 133 4.58 -3.93 -10.32
C ARG A 133 3.66 -3.14 -9.41
N TYR A 134 2.51 -2.75 -9.97
CA TYR A 134 1.48 -2.01 -9.26
C TYR A 134 1.03 -2.70 -7.96
N GLU A 135 0.93 -4.02 -7.95
CA GLU A 135 0.52 -4.78 -6.76
C GLU A 135 1.50 -4.60 -5.59
N THR A 136 2.80 -4.41 -5.85
CA THR A 136 3.77 -4.08 -4.79
C THR A 136 3.49 -2.71 -4.20
N TRP A 137 3.21 -1.72 -5.04
CA TRP A 137 2.86 -0.36 -4.62
C TRP A 137 1.56 -0.33 -3.80
N LEU A 138 0.53 -1.03 -4.26
CA LEU A 138 -0.76 -1.11 -3.57
C LEU A 138 -0.62 -1.71 -2.16
N ASN A 139 0.10 -2.84 -2.05
CA ASN A 139 0.36 -3.49 -0.76
C ASN A 139 1.20 -2.60 0.18
N LEU A 140 2.21 -1.90 -0.34
CA LEU A 140 3.02 -0.96 0.44
C LEU A 140 2.18 0.23 0.92
N ALA A 141 1.41 0.84 0.04
CA ALA A 141 0.51 1.95 0.37
C ALA A 141 -0.48 1.54 1.46
N GLN A 142 -1.06 0.34 1.35
CA GLN A 142 -1.99 -0.18 2.35
C GLN A 142 -1.32 -0.32 3.72
N ALA A 143 -0.11 -0.88 3.76
CA ALA A 143 0.64 -1.05 4.98
C ALA A 143 1.02 0.30 5.62
N LEU A 144 1.58 1.23 4.84
CA LEU A 144 1.99 2.55 5.33
C LEU A 144 0.80 3.39 5.79
N TYR A 145 -0.32 3.38 5.06
CA TYR A 145 -1.53 4.07 5.49
C TYR A 145 -2.11 3.45 6.77
N GLY A 146 -2.07 2.13 6.89
CA GLY A 146 -2.38 1.41 8.13
C GLY A 146 -1.58 1.91 9.33
N LEU A 147 -0.26 2.10 9.15
CA LEU A 147 0.65 2.63 10.15
C LEU A 147 0.40 4.13 10.42
N ALA A 148 0.15 4.92 9.39
CA ALA A 148 -0.08 6.37 9.49
C ALA A 148 -1.30 6.73 10.35
N LYS A 149 -2.34 5.88 10.35
CA LYS A 149 -3.50 6.02 11.25
C LYS A 149 -3.12 5.88 12.74
N ARG A 150 -1.97 5.29 13.05
CA ARG A 150 -1.49 5.04 14.43
C ARG A 150 -0.30 5.95 14.80
N ASP A 151 0.44 6.44 13.81
CA ASP A 151 1.66 7.24 13.98
C ASP A 151 1.82 8.21 12.79
N GLU A 152 1.62 9.50 13.05
CA GLU A 152 1.58 10.55 12.03
C GLU A 152 2.87 10.70 11.22
N ARG A 153 4.01 10.23 11.73
CA ARG A 153 5.30 10.27 11.03
C ARG A 153 5.26 9.50 9.71
N TYR A 154 4.39 8.49 9.60
CA TYR A 154 4.21 7.77 8.35
C TYR A 154 3.45 8.59 7.29
N PHE A 155 2.65 9.59 7.65
CA PHE A 155 2.12 10.53 6.65
C PHE A 155 3.24 11.38 6.04
N THR A 156 4.20 11.84 6.86
CA THR A 156 5.38 12.54 6.34
C THR A 156 6.22 11.63 5.44
N LEU A 157 6.35 10.36 5.78
CA LEU A 157 7.02 9.38 4.91
C LEU A 157 6.28 9.19 3.59
N ILE A 158 4.96 8.98 3.64
CA ILE A 158 4.12 8.82 2.45
C ILE A 158 4.26 10.04 1.52
N ASP A 159 4.22 11.24 2.10
CA ASP A 159 4.37 12.50 1.36
C ASP A 159 5.77 12.70 0.75
N SER A 160 6.76 11.91 1.17
CA SER A 160 8.12 11.96 0.62
C SER A 160 8.31 11.10 -0.63
N PHE A 161 7.38 10.19 -0.92
CA PHE A 161 7.43 9.43 -2.18
C PHE A 161 7.08 10.35 -3.34
N THR A 162 7.97 10.39 -4.33
CA THR A 162 7.76 11.21 -5.54
C THR A 162 7.13 10.43 -6.68
N THR A 163 7.07 9.10 -6.54
CA THR A 163 6.56 8.21 -7.58
C THR A 163 5.04 8.31 -7.71
N PRO A 164 4.48 8.65 -8.90
CA PRO A 164 3.04 8.84 -9.06
C PRO A 164 2.20 7.58 -8.80
N VAL A 165 2.79 6.40 -8.95
CA VAL A 165 2.15 5.10 -8.66
C VAL A 165 1.77 4.97 -7.18
N MET A 166 2.58 5.49 -6.25
CA MET A 166 2.24 5.51 -4.82
C MET A 166 0.98 6.36 -4.56
N ILE A 167 0.91 7.54 -5.19
CA ILE A 167 -0.23 8.45 -5.04
C ILE A 167 -1.50 7.80 -5.58
N GLY A 168 -1.41 7.14 -6.75
CA GLY A 168 -2.51 6.36 -7.32
C GLY A 168 -2.99 5.22 -6.43
N ALA A 169 -2.05 4.45 -5.87
CA ALA A 169 -2.37 3.38 -4.93
C ALA A 169 -3.12 3.90 -3.68
N LEU A 170 -2.73 5.06 -3.14
CA LEU A 170 -3.42 5.68 -2.02
C LEU A 170 -4.85 6.13 -2.38
N VAL A 171 -5.05 6.62 -3.61
CA VAL A 171 -6.37 6.98 -4.13
C VAL A 171 -7.26 5.74 -4.29
N GLU A 172 -6.73 4.63 -4.80
CA GLU A 172 -7.46 3.37 -4.92
C GLU A 172 -7.88 2.80 -3.57
N LEU A 173 -7.04 2.94 -2.54
CA LEU A 173 -7.33 2.45 -1.19
C LEU A 173 -8.52 3.14 -0.51
N GLY A 174 -9.03 4.25 -1.08
CA GLY A 174 -10.12 5.01 -0.48
C GLY A 174 -9.70 5.57 0.89
N VAL A 175 -8.58 6.29 0.91
CA VAL A 175 -8.13 7.05 2.09
C VAL A 175 -9.21 8.03 2.55
N ASP A 176 -9.06 8.61 3.75
CA ASP A 176 -10.05 9.57 4.22
C ASP A 176 -10.25 10.74 3.23
N PRO A 177 -11.44 11.38 3.22
CA PRO A 177 -11.78 12.37 2.19
C PRO A 177 -10.80 13.53 2.06
N SER A 178 -10.11 13.91 3.14
CA SER A 178 -9.14 15.01 3.10
C SER A 178 -7.87 14.62 2.35
N LEU A 179 -7.39 13.40 2.56
CA LEU A 179 -6.26 12.83 1.83
C LEU A 179 -6.64 12.51 0.38
N GLN A 180 -7.84 11.97 0.15
CA GLN A 180 -8.34 11.70 -1.20
C GLN A 180 -8.29 12.97 -2.06
N ARG A 181 -8.81 14.08 -1.52
CA ARG A 181 -8.76 15.39 -2.16
C ARG A 181 -7.33 15.83 -2.44
N LYS A 182 -6.43 15.72 -1.45
CA LYS A 182 -5.01 16.08 -1.59
C LYS A 182 -4.34 15.31 -2.72
N TYR A 183 -4.50 13.99 -2.76
CA TYR A 183 -3.85 13.13 -3.74
C TYR A 183 -4.42 13.30 -5.15
N LEU A 184 -5.74 13.51 -5.29
CA LEU A 184 -6.33 13.86 -6.58
C LEU A 184 -5.79 15.19 -7.13
N ILE A 185 -5.58 16.20 -6.28
CA ILE A 185 -4.96 17.46 -6.71
C ILE A 185 -3.53 17.21 -7.22
N GLN A 186 -2.75 16.39 -6.52
CA GLN A 186 -1.39 16.05 -6.95
C GLN A 186 -1.38 15.29 -8.28
N ILE A 187 -2.27 14.30 -8.45
CA ILE A 187 -2.41 13.58 -9.72
C ILE A 187 -2.80 14.53 -10.84
N GLY A 188 -3.78 15.42 -10.62
CA GLY A 188 -4.20 16.40 -11.61
C GLY A 188 -3.06 17.32 -12.04
N GLN A 189 -2.18 17.71 -11.12
CA GLN A 189 -0.99 18.50 -11.43
C GLN A 189 -0.01 17.70 -12.29
N LEU A 190 0.25 16.45 -11.94
CA LEU A 190 1.14 15.56 -12.70
C LEU A 190 0.63 15.26 -14.12
N ILE A 191 -0.69 15.20 -14.31
CA ILE A 191 -1.32 15.05 -15.63
C ILE A 191 -1.04 16.27 -16.52
N LEU A 192 -1.06 17.48 -15.94
CA LEU A 192 -0.84 18.73 -16.68
C LEU A 192 0.65 19.04 -16.90
N ASP A 193 1.54 18.60 -16.01
CA ASP A 193 2.99 18.83 -16.07
C ASP A 193 3.74 17.92 -17.08
N GLU A 194 3.04 17.43 -18.12
CA GLU A 194 3.60 16.64 -19.23
C GLU A 194 4.26 15.32 -18.81
N ALA A 195 3.52 14.46 -18.10
CA ALA A 195 3.90 13.07 -17.92
C ALA A 195 4.12 12.36 -19.29
N ASN A 196 5.03 11.37 -19.35
CA ASN A 196 5.15 10.52 -20.53
C ASN A 196 3.83 9.75 -20.81
N GLU A 197 3.63 9.27 -22.04
CA GLU A 197 2.34 8.68 -22.46
C GLU A 197 1.85 7.54 -21.55
N ASP A 198 2.73 6.63 -21.13
CA ASP A 198 2.38 5.51 -20.25
C ASP A 198 1.94 6.01 -18.86
N MET A 199 2.68 6.97 -18.30
CA MET A 199 2.34 7.59 -17.02
C MET A 199 1.08 8.44 -17.10
N LEU A 200 0.84 9.10 -18.22
CA LEU A 200 -0.35 9.93 -18.44
C LEU A 200 -1.63 9.08 -18.39
N LEU A 201 -1.62 7.92 -19.07
CA LEU A 201 -2.73 6.97 -19.04
C LEU A 201 -2.99 6.48 -17.62
N LEU A 202 -1.93 6.04 -16.93
CA LEU A 202 -2.03 5.55 -15.55
C LEU A 202 -2.58 6.61 -14.59
N LEU A 203 -2.08 7.85 -14.67
CA LEU A 203 -2.54 8.95 -13.82
C LEU A 203 -3.99 9.33 -14.12
N THR A 204 -4.39 9.30 -15.39
CA THR A 204 -5.77 9.52 -15.81
C THR A 204 -6.70 8.49 -15.21
N ASP A 205 -6.32 7.22 -15.23
CA ASP A 205 -7.09 6.13 -14.62
C ASP A 205 -7.24 6.33 -13.11
N PHE A 206 -6.16 6.64 -12.40
CA PHE A 206 -6.22 6.93 -10.96
C PHE A 206 -7.11 8.14 -10.63
N PHE A 207 -7.01 9.22 -11.41
CA PHE A 207 -7.83 10.41 -11.21
C PHE A 207 -9.32 10.10 -11.40
N ASN A 208 -9.66 9.33 -12.43
CA ASN A 208 -11.02 8.90 -12.71
C ASN A 208 -11.56 7.97 -11.62
N GLN A 209 -10.79 6.97 -11.22
CA GLN A 209 -11.18 6.00 -10.18
C GLN A 209 -11.37 6.65 -8.81
N GLY A 210 -10.55 7.64 -8.49
CA GLY A 210 -10.65 8.38 -7.23
C GLY A 210 -11.80 9.38 -7.16
N SER A 211 -12.44 9.66 -8.29
CA SER A 211 -13.50 10.66 -8.45
C SER A 211 -14.89 10.03 -8.49
N ASN A 212 -15.91 10.79 -8.09
CA ASN A 212 -17.31 10.39 -8.29
C ASN A 212 -17.83 10.80 -9.68
N TYR A 213 -17.10 11.65 -10.40
CA TYR A 213 -17.49 12.21 -11.68
C TYR A 213 -17.05 11.31 -12.85
N PRO A 214 -17.93 11.01 -13.82
CA PRO A 214 -17.59 10.19 -14.97
C PRO A 214 -16.56 10.91 -15.87
N ASN A 215 -15.44 10.23 -16.17
CA ASN A 215 -14.32 10.80 -16.92
C ASN A 215 -13.81 12.12 -16.31
N ALA A 216 -13.63 12.14 -15.00
CA ALA A 216 -13.16 13.30 -14.24
C ALA A 216 -11.91 13.97 -14.83
N ALA A 217 -10.98 13.19 -15.36
CA ALA A 217 -9.75 13.71 -15.97
C ALA A 217 -10.02 14.58 -17.22
N ASP A 218 -11.12 14.36 -17.94
CA ASP A 218 -11.50 15.19 -19.09
C ASP A 218 -11.70 16.65 -18.65
N LEU A 219 -12.11 16.90 -17.40
CA LEU A 219 -12.30 18.25 -16.87
C LEU A 219 -11.00 19.05 -16.74
N LEU A 220 -9.85 18.37 -16.74
CA LEU A 220 -8.53 19.00 -16.75
C LEU A 220 -8.21 19.63 -18.10
N TYR A 221 -8.75 19.10 -19.19
CA TYR A 221 -8.53 19.59 -20.56
C TYR A 221 -9.73 20.36 -21.12
N PHE A 222 -10.93 20.04 -20.62
CA PHE A 222 -12.18 20.57 -21.12
C PHE A 222 -13.01 21.14 -19.97
N PRO A 223 -13.42 22.41 -20.04
CA PRO A 223 -14.12 23.10 -18.95
C PRO A 223 -15.49 22.49 -18.57
N GLY A 224 -16.02 21.54 -19.36
CA GLY A 224 -17.35 20.95 -19.18
C GLY A 224 -18.51 21.93 -19.42
N GLU A 225 -18.22 23.22 -19.59
CA GLU A 225 -19.17 24.30 -19.88
C GLU A 225 -19.05 24.74 -21.33
N ALA A 226 -20.18 24.86 -22.03
CA ALA A 226 -20.24 25.10 -23.47
C ALA A 226 -19.66 26.47 -23.94
N ASN A 227 -19.33 27.37 -23.02
CA ASN A 227 -18.96 28.76 -23.33
C ASN A 227 -17.47 29.08 -23.10
N ILE A 228 -16.66 28.12 -22.69
CA ILE A 228 -15.22 28.32 -22.47
C ILE A 228 -14.48 27.67 -23.63
N ASP A 229 -13.62 28.44 -24.31
CA ASP A 229 -12.77 27.96 -25.40
C ASP A 229 -11.66 27.05 -24.83
N PRO A 230 -11.60 25.76 -25.23
CA PRO A 230 -10.59 24.82 -24.77
C PRO A 230 -9.15 25.30 -25.00
N TYR A 231 -8.90 26.12 -26.02
CA TYR A 231 -7.55 26.64 -26.31
C TYR A 231 -7.10 27.76 -25.37
N THR A 232 -8.02 28.31 -24.57
CA THR A 232 -7.74 29.36 -23.56
C THR A 232 -8.08 28.89 -22.15
N TYR A 233 -8.39 27.60 -21.99
CA TYR A 233 -8.82 27.05 -20.72
C TYR A 233 -7.62 26.86 -19.80
N GLU A 234 -7.67 27.53 -18.64
CA GLU A 234 -6.71 27.37 -17.55
C GLU A 234 -7.42 26.66 -16.38
N PRO A 235 -7.26 25.33 -16.25
CA PRO A 235 -7.98 24.56 -15.23
C PRO A 235 -7.52 24.92 -13.81
N ASN A 236 -8.47 25.24 -12.92
CA ASN A 236 -8.20 25.23 -11.49
C ASN A 236 -8.40 23.80 -10.95
N ILE A 237 -7.30 23.08 -10.79
CA ILE A 237 -7.30 21.67 -10.38
C ILE A 237 -8.06 21.46 -9.06
N ALA A 238 -7.91 22.37 -8.09
CA ALA A 238 -8.59 22.24 -6.79
C ALA A 238 -10.11 22.34 -6.94
N GLU A 239 -10.61 23.27 -7.76
CA GLU A 239 -12.03 23.43 -8.03
C GLU A 239 -12.60 22.24 -8.82
N ILE A 240 -11.83 21.72 -9.77
CA ILE A 240 -12.19 20.50 -10.53
C ILE A 240 -12.31 19.31 -9.58
N VAL A 241 -11.32 19.09 -8.71
CA VAL A 241 -11.35 18.00 -7.72
C VAL A 241 -12.54 18.16 -6.77
N ASP A 242 -12.82 19.38 -6.29
CA ASP A 242 -13.99 19.64 -5.43
C ASP A 242 -15.31 19.33 -6.15
N LYS A 243 -15.43 19.73 -7.43
CA LYS A 243 -16.58 19.39 -8.28
C LYS A 243 -16.71 17.88 -8.47
N CYS A 244 -15.60 17.21 -8.73
CA CYS A 244 -15.50 15.77 -8.94
C CYS A 244 -15.94 14.97 -7.71
N LEU A 245 -15.46 15.35 -6.52
CA LEU A 245 -15.82 14.69 -5.27
C LEU A 245 -17.26 15.00 -4.84
N ALA A 246 -17.75 16.22 -5.09
CA ALA A 246 -19.12 16.61 -4.78
C ALA A 246 -20.18 16.03 -5.72
N TYR A 247 -19.76 15.47 -6.87
CA TYR A 247 -20.68 14.93 -7.86
C TYR A 247 -21.50 13.78 -7.27
N LYS A 248 -22.83 13.90 -7.36
CA LYS A 248 -23.77 12.83 -7.05
C LYS A 248 -24.32 12.30 -8.35
N LEU A 249 -24.15 11.00 -8.59
CA LEU A 249 -24.89 10.32 -9.64
C LEU A 249 -26.39 10.58 -9.40
N ALA A 250 -27.05 11.22 -10.36
CA ALA A 250 -28.50 11.29 -10.32
C ALA A 250 -29.02 9.85 -10.36
N GLU A 251 -29.75 9.43 -9.33
CA GLU A 251 -30.50 8.17 -9.38
C GLU A 251 -31.38 8.20 -10.63
N ASN A 252 -31.26 7.17 -11.48
CA ASN A 252 -32.01 7.03 -12.72
C ASN A 252 -33.53 7.19 -12.50
N HIS A 253 -34.05 8.40 -12.67
CA HIS A 253 -35.45 8.66 -12.92
C HIS A 253 -35.78 8.29 -14.37
N ASP A 254 -35.75 7.00 -14.71
CA ASP A 254 -36.18 6.53 -16.05
C ASP A 254 -36.89 5.18 -16.06
N SER A 255 -37.62 4.85 -14.98
CA SER A 255 -38.55 3.70 -14.95
C SER A 255 -40.03 4.08 -14.83
N GLN A 256 -40.42 5.33 -15.09
CA GLN A 256 -41.83 5.76 -15.02
C GLN A 256 -42.34 6.65 -16.16
N ARG A 257 -41.75 6.56 -17.37
CA ARG A 257 -42.26 7.33 -18.53
C ARG A 257 -42.85 6.51 -19.69
N HIS A 258 -43.15 5.23 -19.50
CA HIS A 258 -43.89 4.42 -20.49
C HIS A 258 -45.14 3.71 -19.92
N SER A 259 -45.85 4.34 -19.00
CA SER A 259 -47.21 3.90 -18.64
C SER A 259 -48.20 5.06 -18.50
N THR A 260 -48.14 6.06 -19.37
CA THR A 260 -49.29 6.93 -19.62
C THR A 260 -49.15 7.54 -21.00
N LEU A 261 -49.82 6.94 -21.98
CA LEU A 261 -50.56 7.59 -23.07
C LEU A 261 -51.10 6.47 -23.97
N LEU A 262 -52.40 6.24 -23.79
CA LEU A 262 -53.42 5.70 -24.70
C LEU A 262 -52.95 4.94 -25.94
#